data_AF-A0A559SN77-F1
#
_entry.id   AF-A0A559SN77-F1
#
_cell.length_a   1.000
_cell.length_b   1.000
_cell.length_c   1.000
_cell.angle_alpha   90.00
_cell.angle_beta   90.00
_cell.angle_gamma   90.00
#
_symmetry.space_group_name_H-M   'P 1'
#
loop_
_entity.id
_entity.type
_entity.pdbx_description
1 polymer ?
#
loop_
_entity_poly.entity_id
_entity_poly.type
_entity_poly.pdbx_seq_one_letter_code
_entity_poly.pdbx_strand_id
1 'polypeptide(L)'
;MWNKWINLDFNKPDPDMGWRREDVQTAFVAGMETIPVRRLLSLPEAASVLSVSPSTIHGLVRRGQLAFVHAGQGTIRKHLTFSADEIESFIKRHTERLSYSPTPKTARRSGGTELGFLAQRQARITARAEARKAKSK
;
A
#
# COMPACT_ATOMS: atom_id res chain seq x y z
N MET A 1 -39.05 19.34 33.78
CA MET A 1 -39.75 18.31 32.99
C MET A 1 -39.00 18.17 31.68
N TRP A 2 -37.97 17.32 31.59
CA TRP A 2 -38.02 15.89 31.25
C TRP A 2 -38.75 15.63 29.93
N ASN A 3 -38.01 15.24 28.88
CA ASN A 3 -38.30 14.08 28.01
C ASN A 3 -37.18 13.95 26.95
N LYS A 4 -36.17 13.12 27.20
CA LYS A 4 -36.04 11.69 26.85
C LYS A 4 -35.51 11.52 25.42
N TRP A 5 -34.20 11.31 25.35
CA TRP A 5 -33.47 10.80 24.20
C TRP A 5 -34.08 9.46 23.77
N ILE A 6 -34.59 9.39 22.54
CA ILE A 6 -34.87 8.11 21.88
C ILE A 6 -33.68 7.84 20.96
N ASN A 7 -32.69 7.15 21.50
CA ASN A 7 -31.76 6.37 20.70
C ASN A 7 -32.56 5.18 20.17
N LEU A 8 -33.03 5.27 18.94
CA LEU A 8 -33.48 4.12 18.18
C LEU A 8 -32.24 3.50 17.53
N ASP A 9 -31.70 2.49 18.19
CA ASP A 9 -30.77 1.52 17.58
C ASP A 9 -31.52 0.78 16.45
N PHE A 10 -31.60 1.41 15.28
CA PHE A 10 -32.38 0.96 14.12
C PHE A 10 -31.86 -0.31 13.43
N ASN A 11 -30.90 -1.01 14.03
CA ASN A 11 -30.20 -2.09 13.33
C ASN A 11 -29.79 -3.23 14.24
N LYS A 12 -30.70 -3.67 15.11
CA LYS A 12 -30.62 -4.99 15.71
C LYS A 12 -31.92 -5.73 15.39
N PRO A 13 -31.86 -6.94 14.79
CA PRO A 13 -33.05 -7.75 14.60
C PRO A 13 -33.67 -8.04 15.98
N ASP A 14 -34.95 -7.75 16.10
CA ASP A 14 -35.74 -7.92 17.32
C ASP A 14 -35.84 -9.43 17.63
N PRO A 15 -35.27 -9.94 18.74
CA PRO A 15 -35.17 -11.38 19.00
C PRO A 15 -36.53 -12.08 19.16
N ASP A 16 -37.59 -11.32 19.42
CA ASP A 16 -38.95 -11.82 19.63
C ASP A 16 -39.76 -11.90 18.32
N MET A 17 -39.31 -11.20 17.26
CA MET A 17 -39.84 -11.35 15.91
C MET A 17 -38.90 -12.25 15.12
N GLY A 18 -39.20 -13.54 15.05
CA GLY A 18 -38.42 -14.49 14.27
C GLY A 18 -38.11 -14.00 12.84
N TRP A 19 -37.05 -14.56 12.24
CA TRP A 19 -36.49 -14.19 10.95
C TRP A 19 -37.53 -13.73 9.92
N ARG A 20 -37.53 -12.43 9.58
CA ARG A 20 -38.37 -11.91 8.50
C ARG A 20 -37.75 -12.28 7.16
N ARG A 21 -38.55 -12.32 6.10
CA ARG A 21 -38.07 -12.73 4.76
C ARG A 21 -36.96 -11.80 4.25
N GLU A 22 -37.02 -10.53 4.63
CA GLU A 22 -36.04 -9.50 4.30
C GLU A 22 -34.71 -9.73 5.04
N ASP A 23 -34.75 -10.23 6.28
CA ASP A 23 -33.56 -10.59 7.07
C ASP A 23 -32.88 -11.83 6.49
N VAL A 24 -33.66 -12.80 6.01
CA VAL A 24 -33.13 -14.00 5.34
C VAL A 24 -32.42 -13.63 4.04
N GLN A 25 -32.99 -12.70 3.26
CA GLN A 25 -32.35 -12.19 2.04
C GLN A 25 -31.06 -11.42 2.38
N THR A 26 -31.10 -10.57 3.40
CA THR A 26 -29.92 -9.80 3.84
C THR A 26 -28.80 -10.70 4.36
N ALA A 27 -29.14 -11.69 5.19
CA ALA A 27 -28.20 -12.68 5.70
C ALA A 27 -27.66 -13.60 4.59
N PHE A 28 -28.49 -13.93 3.58
CA PHE A 28 -28.05 -14.69 2.42
C PHE A 28 -27.11 -13.88 1.53
N VAL A 29 -27.40 -12.61 1.25
CA VAL A 29 -26.47 -11.71 0.53
C VAL A 29 -25.17 -11.53 1.30
N ALA A 30 -25.24 -11.26 2.61
CA ALA A 30 -24.06 -11.17 3.48
C ALA A 30 -23.28 -12.49 3.56
N GLY A 31 -23.96 -13.64 3.52
CA GLY A 31 -23.32 -14.96 3.46
C GLY A 31 -22.70 -15.25 2.09
N MET A 32 -23.31 -14.81 1.01
CA MET A 32 -22.80 -14.94 -0.36
C MET A 32 -21.59 -14.06 -0.63
N GLU A 33 -21.47 -12.90 0.03
CA GLU A 33 -20.27 -12.05 -0.02
C GLU A 33 -19.00 -12.76 0.49
N THR A 34 -19.15 -13.89 1.19
CA THR A 34 -18.03 -14.63 1.81
C THR A 34 -17.53 -15.82 1.01
N ILE A 35 -18.15 -16.17 -0.12
CA ILE A 35 -17.59 -17.18 -1.03
C ILE A 35 -16.81 -16.41 -2.11
N PRO A 36 -15.48 -16.23 -1.97
CA PRO A 36 -14.68 -15.75 -3.07
C PRO A 36 -14.64 -16.86 -4.12
N VAL A 37 -15.66 -16.89 -4.99
CA VAL A 37 -15.52 -17.58 -6.25
C VAL A 37 -14.30 -16.94 -6.88
N ARG A 38 -13.20 -17.69 -6.98
CA ARG A 38 -11.95 -17.25 -7.61
C ARG A 38 -12.21 -17.09 -9.11
N ARG A 39 -13.01 -16.10 -9.44
CA ARG A 39 -13.48 -15.81 -10.79
C ARG A 39 -12.35 -15.13 -11.50
N LEU A 40 -11.99 -15.70 -12.65
CA LEU A 40 -11.11 -15.04 -13.59
C LEU A 40 -11.89 -13.90 -14.24
N LEU A 41 -11.37 -12.71 -14.13
CA LEU A 41 -11.90 -11.48 -14.71
C LEU A 41 -11.38 -11.35 -16.13
N SER A 42 -12.30 -11.09 -17.06
CA SER A 42 -11.94 -10.74 -18.43
C SER A 42 -11.30 -9.35 -18.48
N LEU A 43 -10.58 -9.06 -19.57
CA LEU A 43 -9.96 -7.75 -19.79
C LEU A 43 -10.91 -6.54 -19.61
N PRO A 44 -12.15 -6.53 -20.17
CA PRO A 44 -13.07 -5.41 -19.92
C PRO A 44 -13.53 -5.33 -18.45
N GLU A 45 -13.76 -6.46 -17.79
CA GLU A 45 -14.13 -6.48 -16.36
C GLU A 45 -12.99 -5.93 -15.50
N ALA A 46 -11.74 -6.32 -15.76
CA ALA A 46 -10.57 -5.81 -15.05
C ALA A 46 -10.38 -4.29 -15.26
N ALA A 47 -10.67 -3.79 -16.47
CA ALA A 47 -10.68 -2.36 -16.78
C ALA A 47 -11.73 -1.60 -15.97
N SER A 48 -12.94 -2.16 -15.87
CA SER A 48 -14.00 -1.59 -15.04
C SER A 48 -13.63 -1.56 -13.56
N VAL A 49 -13.05 -2.63 -13.02
CA VAL A 49 -12.64 -2.71 -11.61
C VAL A 49 -11.56 -1.67 -11.27
N LEU A 50 -10.55 -1.53 -12.15
CA LEU A 50 -9.46 -0.58 -11.95
C LEU A 50 -9.80 0.85 -12.40
N SER A 51 -11.00 1.08 -12.97
CA SER A 51 -11.41 2.36 -13.57
C SER A 51 -10.39 2.92 -14.59
N VAL A 52 -9.80 2.03 -15.39
CA VAL A 52 -8.81 2.38 -16.42
C VAL A 52 -9.24 1.89 -17.79
N SER A 53 -8.62 2.43 -18.84
CA SER A 53 -8.91 1.96 -20.19
C SER A 53 -8.32 0.57 -20.47
N PRO A 54 -8.94 -0.24 -21.36
CA PRO A 54 -8.41 -1.54 -21.79
C PRO A 54 -6.97 -1.47 -22.35
N SER A 55 -6.62 -0.38 -23.05
CA SER A 55 -5.28 -0.18 -23.60
C SER A 55 -4.24 0.07 -22.50
N THR A 56 -4.62 0.75 -21.42
CA THR A 56 -3.78 0.91 -20.22
C THR A 56 -3.46 -0.46 -19.62
N ILE A 57 -4.45 -1.35 -19.50
CA ILE A 57 -4.23 -2.72 -18.99
C ILE A 57 -3.24 -3.49 -19.86
N HIS A 58 -3.36 -3.40 -21.19
CA HIS A 58 -2.37 -4.00 -22.09
C HIS A 58 -0.95 -3.45 -21.84
N GLY A 59 -0.83 -2.15 -21.55
CA GLY A 59 0.44 -1.54 -21.15
C GLY A 59 1.00 -2.11 -19.86
N LEU A 60 0.16 -2.28 -18.83
CA LEU A 60 0.55 -2.86 -17.53
C LEU A 60 1.02 -4.32 -17.67
N VAL A 61 0.31 -5.10 -18.48
CA VAL A 61 0.67 -6.49 -18.80
C VAL A 61 2.01 -6.55 -19.54
N ARG A 62 2.21 -5.70 -20.56
CA ARG A 62 3.49 -5.64 -21.30
C ARG A 62 4.69 -5.27 -20.42
N ARG A 63 4.47 -4.43 -19.40
CA ARG A 63 5.49 -4.03 -18.42
C ARG A 63 5.72 -5.08 -17.33
N GLY A 64 4.93 -6.15 -17.29
CA GLY A 64 5.01 -7.18 -16.26
C GLY A 64 4.51 -6.73 -14.88
N GLN A 65 3.73 -5.65 -14.82
CA GLN A 65 3.19 -5.12 -13.55
C GLN A 65 1.92 -5.84 -13.10
N LEU A 66 1.21 -6.47 -14.04
CA LEU A 66 -0.03 -7.20 -13.80
C LEU A 66 0.09 -8.62 -14.36
N ALA A 67 -0.04 -9.63 -13.50
CA ALA A 67 -0.02 -11.02 -13.93
C ALA A 67 -1.36 -11.41 -14.60
N PHE A 68 -1.28 -12.28 -15.60
CA PHE A 68 -2.45 -12.72 -16.35
C PHE A 68 -2.39 -14.21 -16.63
N VAL A 69 -3.56 -14.80 -16.85
CA VAL A 69 -3.76 -16.17 -17.30
C VAL A 69 -4.30 -16.13 -18.72
N HIS A 70 -3.73 -16.93 -19.61
CA HIS A 70 -4.29 -17.13 -20.93
C HIS A 70 -5.49 -18.07 -20.85
N ALA A 71 -6.68 -17.54 -21.15
CA ALA A 71 -7.87 -18.37 -21.36
C ALA A 71 -8.03 -18.64 -22.86
N GLY A 72 -7.78 -19.88 -23.27
CA GLY A 72 -7.98 -20.33 -24.65
C GLY A 72 -7.23 -21.62 -24.97
N GLN A 73 -7.90 -22.55 -25.65
CA GLN A 73 -7.33 -23.78 -26.19
C GLN A 73 -7.10 -23.60 -27.70
N GLY A 74 -5.88 -23.92 -28.15
CA GLY A 74 -5.34 -24.09 -29.51
C GLY A 74 -5.96 -23.33 -30.70
N THR A 75 -7.25 -23.49 -30.91
CA THR A 75 -8.02 -23.03 -32.08
C THR A 75 -8.69 -21.67 -31.85
N ILE A 76 -8.89 -21.25 -30.59
CA ILE A 76 -9.55 -19.98 -30.24
C ILE A 76 -8.49 -18.92 -29.93
N ARG A 77 -8.75 -17.66 -30.33
CA ARG A 77 -7.91 -16.51 -29.96
C ARG A 77 -7.74 -16.47 -28.43
N LYS A 78 -6.49 -16.48 -27.97
CA LYS A 78 -6.18 -16.45 -26.52
C LYS A 78 -6.65 -15.14 -25.92
N HIS A 79 -7.55 -15.21 -24.94
CA HIS A 79 -8.00 -14.05 -24.20
C HIS A 79 -7.14 -13.85 -22.94
N LEU A 80 -6.92 -12.59 -22.57
CA LEU A 80 -6.28 -12.22 -21.31
C LEU A 80 -7.33 -12.28 -20.20
N THR A 81 -7.04 -13.05 -19.17
CA THR A 81 -7.88 -13.15 -17.97
C THR A 81 -7.03 -12.91 -16.73
N PHE A 82 -7.64 -12.35 -15.69
CA PHE A 82 -6.96 -11.88 -14.49
C PHE A 82 -7.58 -12.52 -13.26
N SER A 83 -6.78 -12.92 -12.28
CA SER A 83 -7.31 -13.33 -10.98
C SER A 83 -7.76 -12.10 -10.20
N ALA A 84 -8.87 -12.19 -9.48
CA ALA A 84 -9.30 -11.14 -8.55
C ALA A 84 -8.19 -10.82 -7.51
N ASP A 85 -7.54 -11.85 -6.97
CA ASP A 85 -6.43 -11.72 -6.00
C ASP A 85 -5.26 -10.89 -6.56
N GLU A 86 -4.98 -11.02 -7.86
CA GLU A 86 -3.90 -10.29 -8.51
C GLU A 86 -4.25 -8.81 -8.69
N ILE A 87 -5.52 -8.50 -9.01
CA ILE A 87 -5.99 -7.12 -9.09
C ILE A 87 -5.92 -6.45 -7.71
N GLU A 88 -6.34 -7.14 -6.66
CA GLU A 88 -6.20 -6.64 -5.29
C GLU A 88 -4.74 -6.43 -4.90
N SER A 89 -3.88 -7.38 -5.25
CA SER A 89 -2.44 -7.28 -5.00
C SER A 89 -1.80 -6.15 -5.80
N PHE A 90 -2.27 -5.89 -7.01
CA PHE A 90 -1.87 -4.73 -7.81
C PHE A 90 -2.26 -3.42 -7.13
N ILE A 91 -3.52 -3.31 -6.65
CA ILE A 91 -4.00 -2.15 -5.91
C ILE A 91 -3.13 -1.93 -4.67
N LYS A 92 -2.89 -2.98 -3.87
CA LYS A 92 -2.05 -2.89 -2.66
C LYS A 92 -0.62 -2.41 -2.97
N ARG A 93 -0.02 -2.85 -4.08
CA ARG A 93 1.33 -2.44 -4.52
C ARG A 93 1.38 -1.01 -5.05
N HIS A 94 0.35 -0.56 -5.76
CA HIS A 94 0.33 0.75 -6.43
C HIS A 94 -0.43 1.83 -5.65
N THR A 95 -1.03 1.49 -4.50
CA THR A 95 -1.63 2.48 -3.60
C THR A 95 -0.54 3.09 -2.73
N GLU A 96 0.03 4.19 -3.17
CA GLU A 96 0.83 5.04 -2.30
C GLU A 96 -0.10 5.83 -1.38
N ARG A 97 -0.09 5.49 -0.09
CA ARG A 97 -0.69 6.38 0.91
C ARG A 97 0.29 7.51 1.13
N LEU A 98 -0.02 8.68 0.56
CA LEU A 98 0.62 9.95 0.94
C LEU A 98 0.20 10.27 2.39
N SER A 99 0.71 9.51 3.36
CA SER A 99 0.60 9.88 4.76
C SER A 99 1.40 11.15 4.94
N TYR A 100 0.72 12.25 5.27
CA TYR A 100 1.40 13.35 5.95
C TYR A 100 1.92 12.79 7.27
N SER A 101 3.20 12.44 7.31
CA SER A 101 3.88 12.06 8.53
C SER A 101 4.51 13.32 9.14
N PRO A 102 3.92 13.93 10.18
CA PRO A 102 4.59 14.96 10.97
C PRO A 102 5.60 14.30 11.93
N THR A 103 6.40 13.36 11.46
CA THR A 103 7.53 12.87 12.24
C THR A 103 8.66 13.87 12.04
N PRO A 104 9.15 14.56 13.09
CA PRO A 104 10.32 15.40 12.95
C PRO A 104 11.46 14.53 12.41
N LYS A 105 12.11 14.98 11.33
CA LYS A 105 13.34 14.38 10.80
C LYS A 105 14.25 14.12 11.99
N THR A 106 14.36 12.86 12.38
CA THR A 106 15.29 12.43 13.41
C THR A 106 16.66 12.91 12.94
N ALA A 107 17.23 13.85 13.68
CA ALA A 107 18.57 14.36 13.43
C ALA A 107 19.49 13.16 13.35
N ARG A 108 20.10 12.97 12.18
CA ARG A 108 21.13 11.97 11.98
C ARG A 108 22.27 12.35 12.93
N ARG A 109 22.32 11.73 14.11
CA ARG A 109 23.48 11.83 15.00
C ARG A 109 24.64 11.17 14.27
N SER A 110 25.48 11.99 13.64
CA SER A 110 26.79 11.58 13.18
C SER A 110 27.65 11.31 14.42
N GLY A 111 27.53 10.09 14.95
CA GLY A 111 28.54 9.52 15.84
C GLY A 111 29.78 9.21 15.00
N GLY A 112 30.70 10.16 14.92
CA GLY A 112 31.93 10.02 14.15
C GLY A 112 32.90 11.13 14.51
N THR A 113 33.48 11.01 15.71
CA THR A 113 34.71 11.67 16.18
C THR A 113 35.03 13.02 15.53
N GLU A 114 34.17 14.01 15.79
CA GLU A 114 34.42 15.39 15.37
C GLU A 114 35.44 16.01 16.34
N LEU A 115 36.71 15.60 16.21
CA LEU A 115 37.79 16.51 16.55
C LEU A 115 37.66 17.67 15.57
N GLY A 116 36.97 18.73 16.01
CA GLY A 116 36.65 19.88 15.20
C GLY A 116 37.87 20.34 14.40
N PHE A 117 37.65 20.72 13.15
CA PHE A 117 38.68 21.16 12.19
C PHE A 117 39.78 22.05 12.79
N LEU A 118 39.45 22.86 13.79
CA LEU A 118 40.39 23.69 14.58
C LEU A 118 41.42 22.88 15.38
N ALA A 119 41.03 21.79 16.04
CA ALA A 119 41.94 20.92 16.79
C ALA A 119 42.95 20.24 15.85
N GLN A 120 42.49 19.76 14.69
CA GLN A 120 43.35 19.16 13.67
C GLN A 120 44.29 20.19 13.03
N ARG A 121 43.83 21.42 12.83
CA ARG A 121 44.65 22.54 12.35
C ARG A 121 45.74 22.92 13.36
N GLN A 122 45.42 22.98 14.65
CA GLN A 122 46.38 23.32 15.69
C GLN A 122 47.50 22.28 15.81
N ALA A 123 47.15 20.99 15.76
CA ALA A 123 48.12 19.90 15.77
C ALA A 123 49.10 19.95 14.57
N ARG A 124 48.62 20.36 13.38
CA ARG A 124 49.51 20.53 12.21
C ARG A 124 50.44 21.74 12.36
N ILE A 125 50.00 22.80 13.02
CA ILE A 125 50.82 24.00 13.24
C ILE A 125 51.93 23.70 14.25
N THR A 126 51.61 23.01 15.36
CA THR A 126 52.62 22.64 16.38
C THR A 126 53.66 21.67 15.82
N ALA A 127 53.22 20.62 15.09
CA ALA A 127 54.13 19.68 14.43
C ALA A 127 55.09 20.39 13.44
N ARG A 128 54.59 21.38 12.67
CA ARG A 128 55.44 22.18 11.78
C ARG A 128 56.42 23.08 12.53
N ALA A 129 56.02 23.63 13.68
CA ALA A 129 56.90 24.46 14.50
C ALA A 129 58.03 23.63 15.13
N GLU A 130 57.72 22.42 15.62
CA GLU A 130 58.71 21.49 16.16
C GLU A 130 59.71 21.01 15.09
N ALA A 131 59.23 20.65 13.90
CA ALA A 131 60.10 20.27 12.78
C ALA A 131 61.03 21.41 12.33
N ARG A 132 60.58 22.67 12.41
CA ARG A 132 61.41 23.85 12.12
C ARG A 132 62.48 24.08 13.19
N LYS A 133 62.13 23.91 14.47
CA LYS A 133 63.11 23.98 15.56
C LYS A 133 64.16 22.88 15.47
N ALA A 134 63.75 21.66 15.12
CA ALA A 134 64.67 20.53 14.94
C ALA A 134 65.64 20.71 13.75
N LYS A 135 65.26 21.49 12.73
CA LYS A 135 66.13 21.84 11.59
C LYS A 135 67.07 23.02 11.85
N SER A 136 66.84 23.78 12.93
CA SER A 136 67.62 24.97 13.30
C SER A 136 68.71 24.67 14.34
N LYS A 137 68.91 23.39 14.66
CA LYS A 137 69.93 22.89 15.58
C LYS A 137 70.86 21.95 14.80
#